data_AF-A0A7Y0XW92-F1
#
_entry.id   AF-A0A7Y0XW92-F1
#
_cell.length_a   1.000
_cell.length_b   1.000
_cell.length_c   1.000
_cell.angle_alpha   90.00
_cell.angle_beta   90.00
_cell.angle_gamma   90.00
#
_symmetry.space_group_name_H-M   'P 1'
#
loop_
_entity.id
_entity.type
_entity.pdbx_description
1 polymer ?
#
loop_
_entity_poly.entity_id
_entity_poly.type
_entity_poly.pdbx_seq_one_letter_code
_entity_poly.pdbx_strand_id
1 'polypeptide(L)'
;MKKKFPDFKTDAEAETFVETADLSEYDFSGMVPMRFELKRKDTSISLRLPEELLDAVRIHAKRVGIPYQRFMRLAIERAVKPSKHPQHMDGSIQKDHKLE
;
A
#
# COMPACT_ATOMS: atom_id res chain seq x y z
N MET A 1 -12.30 -26.19 5.86
CA MET A 1 -11.52 -25.78 4.68
C MET A 1 -12.26 -24.62 4.03
N LYS A 2 -11.57 -23.55 3.63
CA LYS A 2 -12.20 -22.40 2.96
C LYS A 2 -12.54 -22.75 1.51
N LYS A 3 -13.64 -22.20 0.99
CA LYS A 3 -14.10 -22.39 -0.39
C LYS A 3 -13.19 -21.60 -1.35
N LYS A 4 -12.98 -22.09 -2.57
CA LYS A 4 -12.28 -21.30 -3.60
C LYS A 4 -13.14 -20.11 -4.02
N PHE A 5 -12.51 -18.95 -4.21
CA PHE A 5 -13.19 -17.79 -4.76
C PHE A 5 -13.61 -18.07 -6.22
N PRO A 6 -14.87 -17.84 -6.60
CA PRO A 6 -15.37 -18.13 -7.95
C PRO A 6 -14.86 -17.12 -8.99
N ASP A 7 -14.87 -17.54 -10.26
CA ASP A 7 -14.59 -16.67 -11.41
C ASP A 7 -15.90 -16.05 -11.94
N PHE A 8 -15.89 -14.76 -12.24
CA PHE A 8 -17.02 -14.02 -12.80
C PHE A 8 -16.72 -13.57 -14.22
N LYS A 9 -17.72 -13.61 -15.11
CA LYS A 9 -17.57 -13.16 -16.50
C LYS A 9 -17.97 -11.69 -16.67
N THR A 10 -18.79 -11.17 -15.76
CA THR A 10 -19.28 -9.79 -15.79
C THR A 10 -19.21 -9.16 -14.40
N ASP A 11 -19.13 -7.83 -14.37
CA ASP A 11 -19.15 -7.07 -13.12
C ASP A 11 -20.47 -7.26 -12.35
N ALA A 12 -21.60 -7.35 -13.05
CA ALA A 12 -22.92 -7.55 -12.43
C ALA A 12 -23.04 -8.90 -11.70
N GLU A 13 -22.44 -9.96 -12.26
CA GLU A 13 -22.35 -11.27 -11.59
C GLU A 13 -21.51 -11.19 -10.31
N ALA A 14 -20.36 -10.51 -10.38
CA ALA A 14 -19.49 -10.31 -9.24
C ALA A 14 -20.16 -9.49 -8.13
N GLU A 15 -20.88 -8.42 -8.50
CA GLU A 15 -21.63 -7.56 -7.59
C GLU A 15 -22.73 -8.33 -6.86
N THR A 16 -23.55 -9.08 -7.60
CA THR A 16 -24.61 -9.93 -7.04
C THR A 16 -24.04 -10.96 -6.06
N PHE A 17 -22.91 -11.57 -6.38
CA PHE A 17 -22.25 -12.51 -5.49
C PHE A 17 -21.76 -11.85 -4.20
N VAL A 18 -21.06 -10.71 -4.31
CA VAL A 18 -20.53 -10.00 -3.14
C VAL A 18 -21.65 -9.53 -2.21
N GLU A 19 -22.80 -9.14 -2.75
CA GLU A 19 -23.97 -8.71 -1.98
C GLU A 19 -24.62 -9.85 -1.20
N THR A 20 -24.58 -11.08 -1.73
CA THR A 20 -25.36 -12.21 -1.19
C THR A 20 -24.52 -13.26 -0.46
N ALA A 21 -23.22 -13.35 -0.73
CA ALA A 21 -22.35 -14.38 -0.17
C ALA A 21 -21.70 -13.94 1.16
N ASP A 22 -21.56 -14.89 2.10
CA ASP A 22 -20.65 -14.71 3.24
C ASP A 22 -19.20 -14.87 2.79
N LEU A 23 -18.52 -13.73 2.62
CA LEU A 23 -17.14 -13.69 2.15
C LEU A 23 -16.13 -14.33 3.12
N SER A 24 -16.48 -14.50 4.41
CA SER A 24 -15.57 -15.11 5.39
C SER A 24 -15.26 -16.58 5.09
N GLU A 25 -16.14 -17.25 4.35
CA GLU A 25 -16.03 -18.65 3.97
C GLU A 25 -15.02 -18.91 2.83
N TYR A 26 -14.57 -17.86 2.14
CA TYR A 26 -13.75 -17.97 0.93
C TYR A 26 -12.26 -17.76 1.19
N ASP A 27 -11.45 -18.45 0.38
CA ASP A 27 -10.00 -18.37 0.39
C ASP A 27 -9.51 -17.21 -0.50
N PHE A 28 -8.79 -16.27 0.12
CA PHE A 28 -8.21 -15.09 -0.51
C PHE A 28 -6.67 -15.16 -0.58
N SER A 29 -6.05 -16.29 -0.22
CA SER A 29 -4.59 -16.44 -0.16
C SER A 29 -3.87 -16.18 -1.50
N GLY A 30 -4.56 -16.40 -2.62
CA GLY A 30 -4.05 -16.12 -3.97
C GLY A 30 -4.26 -14.69 -4.45
N MET A 31 -4.96 -13.83 -3.70
CA MET A 31 -5.19 -12.44 -4.11
C MET A 31 -3.96 -11.58 -3.85
N VAL A 32 -3.66 -10.68 -4.79
CA VAL A 32 -2.59 -9.69 -4.66
C VAL A 32 -3.17 -8.33 -4.24
N PRO A 33 -2.59 -7.64 -3.26
CA PRO A 33 -3.05 -6.30 -2.89
C PRO A 33 -3.00 -5.34 -4.08
N MET A 34 -4.15 -4.82 -4.49
CA MET A 34 -4.25 -3.78 -5.50
C MET A 34 -4.50 -2.42 -4.86
N ARG A 35 -3.77 -1.39 -5.30
CA ARG A 35 -3.95 -0.01 -4.80
C ARG A 35 -4.63 0.86 -5.84
N PHE A 36 -5.88 1.21 -5.60
CA PHE A 36 -6.64 2.14 -6.44
C PHE A 36 -6.27 3.61 -6.14
N GLU A 37 -6.15 4.44 -7.19
CA GLU A 37 -6.02 5.89 -7.05
C GLU A 37 -7.41 6.53 -6.91
N LEU A 38 -8.01 6.44 -5.71
CA LEU A 38 -9.36 6.94 -5.46
C LEU A 38 -9.43 8.46 -5.20
N LYS A 39 -8.30 9.09 -4.84
CA LYS A 39 -8.24 10.54 -4.56
C LYS A 39 -8.15 11.35 -5.85
N ARG A 40 -8.88 12.47 -5.90
CA ARG A 40 -8.80 13.45 -6.99
C ARG A 40 -7.41 14.07 -7.07
N LYS A 41 -7.00 14.42 -8.29
CA LYS A 41 -5.78 15.21 -8.57
C LYS A 41 -6.16 16.69 -8.49
N ASP A 42 -6.09 17.24 -7.29
CA ASP A 42 -6.62 18.57 -6.93
C ASP A 42 -5.58 19.70 -6.99
N THR A 43 -4.29 19.39 -6.98
CA THR A 43 -3.22 20.41 -7.04
C THR A 43 -2.02 19.92 -7.87
N SER A 44 -1.40 20.85 -8.60
CA SER A 44 -0.18 20.64 -9.38
C SER A 44 1.02 21.30 -8.70
N ILE A 45 2.18 20.65 -8.77
CA ILE A 45 3.46 21.21 -8.34
C ILE A 45 4.39 21.38 -9.55
N SER A 46 5.26 22.39 -9.51
CA SER A 46 6.38 22.53 -10.45
C SER A 46 7.68 22.30 -9.68
N LEU A 47 8.52 21.39 -10.14
CA LEU A 47 9.75 20.97 -9.47
C LEU A 47 10.89 20.86 -10.49
N ARG A 48 12.08 21.36 -10.12
CA ARG A 48 13.30 21.15 -10.89
C ARG A 48 13.96 19.84 -10.45
N LEU A 49 14.33 19.01 -11.42
CA LEU A 49 15.00 17.72 -11.21
C LEU A 49 16.17 17.59 -12.20
N PRO A 50 17.27 16.93 -11.82
CA PRO A 50 18.25 16.44 -12.78
C PRO A 50 17.59 15.52 -13.81
N GLU A 51 18.01 15.61 -15.07
CA GLU A 51 17.46 14.78 -16.16
C GLU A 51 17.66 13.29 -15.89
N GLU A 52 18.84 12.91 -15.42
CA GLU A 52 19.18 11.51 -15.07
C GLU A 52 18.22 10.92 -14.03
N LEU A 53 17.77 11.73 -13.06
CA LEU A 53 16.81 11.29 -12.05
C LEU A 53 15.42 11.08 -12.65
N LEU A 54 14.99 11.97 -13.54
CA LEU A 54 13.70 11.83 -14.22
C LEU A 54 13.67 10.57 -15.08
N ASP A 55 14.78 10.25 -15.74
CA ASP A 55 14.90 9.02 -16.53
C ASP A 55 14.92 7.76 -15.67
N ALA A 56 15.64 7.77 -14.53
CA ALA A 56 15.58 6.68 -13.57
C ALA A 56 14.14 6.42 -13.08
N VAL A 57 13.38 7.48 -12.80
CA VAL A 57 11.96 7.39 -12.43
C VAL A 57 11.13 6.76 -13.55
N ARG A 58 11.31 7.18 -14.81
CA ARG A 58 10.59 6.61 -15.96
C ARG A 58 10.89 5.13 -16.15
N ILE A 59 12.16 4.73 -16.07
CA ILE A 59 12.60 3.33 -16.19
C ILE A 59 11.96 2.49 -15.09
N HIS A 60 11.98 2.97 -13.85
CA HIS A 60 11.39 2.26 -12.72
C HIS A 60 9.88 2.14 -12.83
N ALA A 61 9.19 3.22 -13.22
CA ALA A 61 7.75 3.20 -13.44
C ALA A 61 7.33 2.19 -14.52
N LYS A 62 8.09 2.12 -15.63
CA LYS A 62 7.88 1.11 -16.68
C LYS A 62 8.05 -0.31 -16.14
N ARG A 63 9.11 -0.56 -15.37
CA ARG A 63 9.38 -1.87 -14.75
C ARG A 63 8.28 -2.34 -13.80
N VAL A 64 7.65 -1.42 -13.06
CA VAL A 64 6.53 -1.73 -12.16
C VAL A 64 5.15 -1.59 -12.84
N GLY A 65 5.09 -1.32 -14.15
CA GLY A 65 3.86 -1.31 -14.93
C GLY A 65 2.89 -0.15 -14.61
N ILE A 66 3.38 1.00 -14.14
CA ILE A 66 2.54 2.17 -13.82
C ILE A 66 3.06 3.45 -14.50
N PRO A 67 2.20 4.45 -14.75
CA PRO A 67 2.63 5.74 -15.27
C PRO A 67 3.64 6.42 -14.33
N TYR A 68 4.66 7.10 -14.88
CA TYR A 68 5.73 7.70 -14.08
C TYR A 68 5.23 8.77 -13.09
N GLN A 69 4.18 9.53 -13.43
CA GLN A 69 3.56 10.47 -12.50
C GLN A 69 2.91 9.78 -11.29
N ARG A 70 2.28 8.63 -11.52
CA ARG A 70 1.73 7.77 -10.45
C ARG A 70 2.86 7.23 -9.59
N PHE A 71 3.97 6.80 -10.20
CA PHE A 71 5.16 6.36 -9.47
C PHE A 71 5.70 7.46 -8.55
N MET A 72 5.86 8.70 -9.06
CA MET A 72 6.31 9.84 -8.26
C MET A 72 5.38 10.14 -7.09
N ARG A 73 4.06 10.15 -7.32
CA ARG A 73 3.06 10.34 -6.25
C ARG A 73 3.20 9.28 -5.16
N LEU A 74 3.32 8.00 -5.54
CA LEU A 74 3.48 6.91 -4.59
C LEU A 74 4.78 7.04 -3.78
N ALA A 75 5.86 7.55 -4.38
CA ALA A 75 7.11 7.81 -3.68
C ALA A 75 6.94 8.92 -2.63
N ILE A 76 6.32 10.04 -3.01
CA ILE A 76 6.03 11.16 -2.09
C ILE A 76 5.13 10.70 -0.94
N GLU A 77 4.05 9.97 -1.23
CA GLU A 77 3.15 9.43 -0.22
C GLU A 77 3.84 8.49 0.77
N ARG A 78 4.81 7.69 0.32
CA ARG A 78 5.60 6.81 1.20
C ARG A 78 6.54 7.63 2.09
N ALA A 79 7.16 8.68 1.54
CA ALA A 79 8.10 9.51 2.27
C ALA A 79 7.43 10.30 3.42
N VAL A 80 6.14 10.67 3.28
CA VAL A 80 5.41 11.44 4.31
C VAL A 80 4.62 10.58 5.30
N LYS A 81 4.51 9.26 5.08
CA LYS A 81 3.81 8.38 6.03
C LYS A 81 4.73 8.14 7.24
N PRO A 82 4.26 8.42 8.48
CA PRO A 82 5.04 8.10 9.66
C PRO A 82 5.22 6.58 9.74
N SER A 83 6.47 6.14 9.93
CA SER A 83 6.76 4.73 10.22
C SER A 83 6.02 4.34 11.49
N LYS A 84 5.07 3.40 11.39
CA LYS A 84 4.49 2.74 12.56
C LYS A 84 5.54 1.80 13.16
N HIS A 85 6.60 2.35 13.76
CA HIS A 85 7.40 1.59 14.70
C HIS A 85 6.65 1.67 16.04
N PRO A 86 6.12 0.57 16.59
CA PRO A 86 5.68 0.57 17.97
C PRO A 86 6.91 0.81 18.84
N GLN A 87 6.99 2.01 19.41
CA GLN A 87 7.91 2.35 20.49
C GLN A 87 7.46 1.54 21.73
N HIS A 88 7.77 0.24 21.78
CA HIS A 88 7.90 -0.44 23.05
C HIS A 88 9.28 -0.07 23.60
N MET A 89 9.34 1.09 24.26
CA MET A 89 10.41 1.37 25.21
C MET A 89 10.11 0.51 26.44
N ASP A 90 10.89 -0.57 26.57
CA ASP A 90 10.96 -1.40 27.76
C ASP A 90 11.41 -0.50 28.93
N GLY A 91 10.49 -0.25 29.84
CA GLY A 91 10.75 0.42 31.11
C GLY A 91 11.39 -0.55 32.08
N SER A 92 12.68 -0.81 31.91
CA SER A 92 13.55 -1.43 32.91
C SER A 92 14.97 -0.98 32.53
N ILE A 93 15.70 -0.18 33.31
CA ILE A 93 16.34 -0.50 34.58
C ILE A 93 16.86 0.80 35.20
N GLN A 94 16.54 1.06 36.47
CA GLN A 94 17.47 1.53 37.51
C GLN A 94 16.73 1.53 38.86
N LYS A 95 16.86 0.41 39.58
CA LYS A 95 16.83 0.41 41.05
C LYS A 95 18.21 -0.04 41.47
N ASP A 96 19.13 0.91 41.60
CA ASP A 96 20.38 0.66 42.30
C ASP A 96 20.07 0.63 43.80
N HIS A 97 20.24 -0.57 44.34
CA HIS A 97 20.28 -0.85 45.77
C HIS A 97 21.76 -1.13 46.10
N LYS A 98 22.42 -0.22 46.80
CA LYS A 98 23.64 -0.47 47.60
C LYS A 98 23.81 0.70 48.56
N LEU A 99 23.40 0.59 49.83
CA LEU A 99 24.16 0.05 50.96
C LEU A 99 25.54 0.71 51.09
N GLU A 100 25.60 1.83 51.80
CA GLU A 100 26.49 2.13 52.93
C GLU A 100 25.91 3.31 53.74
#